data_AF-A0A813XF03-F1
#
_entry.id   AF-A0A813XF03-F1
#
_cell.length_a   1.000
_cell.length_b   1.000
_cell.length_c   1.000
_cell.angle_alpha   90.00
_cell.angle_beta   90.00
_cell.angle_gamma   90.00
#
_symmetry.space_group_name_H-M   'P 1'
#
loop_
_entity.id
_entity.type
_entity.pdbx_description
1 polymer ?
#
loop_
_entity_poly.entity_id
_entity_poly.type
_entity_poly.pdbx_seq_one_letter_code
_entity_poly.pdbx_strand_id
1 'polypeptide(L)'
;MSLNIAAKYFIRNDVKSLLQKLTGFDLNKIFAPKFNPDLKSSQIQLLTQNELHKEKQRSVEKAKYLLQMPPFLAPRDDKKEILSQNESLNPLNMTKSNYMFIDISMDIPHDKRMIVVRESNGTLRKADHGEKEKMLQVYFPEQGRTNYIPPMFSSKNLENCLKMKHYLLILNKACVKFEPNDSEFIRVTHRVYEFVNEMNDFEQLRSTRFFGPMVFYLAWYKKLENILAFYLNESNVSDCVDLIKLYSIVHEKEIKYLKYVNEKTNDLGLIEMFIKHDLNNSARAELALRKIYENQETTKQVSI
;
A
#
# COMPACT_ATOMS: atom_id res chain seq x y z
N MET A 1 2.23 -4.56 -18.18
CA MET A 1 1.34 -5.51 -17.47
C MET A 1 0.22 -4.71 -16.81
N SER A 2 -1.06 -5.10 -16.90
CA SER A 2 -2.19 -4.26 -16.44
C SER A 2 -2.39 -4.33 -14.92
N LEU A 3 -2.79 -3.22 -14.28
CA LEU A 3 -3.04 -3.13 -12.83
C LEU A 3 -4.10 -4.14 -12.34
N ASN A 4 -5.04 -4.53 -13.20
CA ASN A 4 -6.01 -5.59 -12.92
C ASN A 4 -5.37 -6.96 -12.67
N ILE A 5 -4.28 -7.26 -13.38
CA ILE A 5 -3.52 -8.49 -13.16
C ILE A 5 -2.73 -8.37 -11.85
N ALA A 6 -2.14 -7.20 -11.58
CA ALA A 6 -1.41 -6.92 -10.34
C ALA A 6 -2.28 -7.19 -9.09
N ALA A 7 -3.53 -6.71 -9.11
CA ALA A 7 -4.48 -6.94 -8.04
C ALA A 7 -4.72 -8.42 -7.76
N LYS A 8 -4.78 -9.26 -8.80
CA LYS A 8 -4.95 -10.72 -8.64
C LYS A 8 -3.73 -11.36 -8.00
N TYR A 9 -2.52 -10.96 -8.39
CA TYR A 9 -1.29 -11.47 -7.77
C TYR A 9 -1.18 -11.08 -6.29
N PHE A 10 -1.55 -9.83 -5.94
CA PHE A 10 -1.47 -9.34 -4.57
C PHE A 10 -2.35 -10.13 -3.59
N ILE A 11 -3.48 -10.66 -4.05
CA ILE A 11 -4.43 -11.43 -3.22
C ILE A 11 -3.94 -12.86 -2.95
N ARG A 12 -3.02 -13.41 -3.77
CA ARG A 12 -2.55 -14.79 -3.60
C ARG A 12 -1.86 -14.99 -2.25
N ASN A 13 -2.09 -16.15 -1.64
CA ASN A 13 -1.59 -16.45 -0.29
C ASN A 13 -0.06 -16.55 -0.23
N ASP A 14 0.57 -17.08 -1.28
CA ASP A 14 2.04 -17.14 -1.42
C ASP A 14 2.66 -15.74 -1.40
N VAL A 15 2.16 -14.82 -2.24
CA VAL A 15 2.58 -13.42 -2.29
C VAL A 15 2.33 -12.72 -0.95
N LYS A 16 1.15 -12.89 -0.36
CA LYS A 16 0.81 -12.28 0.94
C LYS A 16 1.76 -12.75 2.05
N SER A 17 2.11 -14.03 2.07
CA SER A 17 3.05 -14.58 3.06
C SER A 17 4.46 -14.00 2.91
N LEU A 18 4.94 -13.83 1.67
CA LEU A 18 6.23 -13.19 1.38
C LEU A 18 6.22 -11.72 1.78
N LEU A 19 5.18 -10.97 1.43
CA LEU A 19 5.05 -9.56 1.79
C LEU A 19 4.96 -9.36 3.31
N GLN A 20 4.31 -10.26 4.03
CA GLN A 20 4.28 -10.24 5.49
C GLN A 20 5.66 -10.46 6.11
N LYS A 21 6.47 -11.38 5.55
CA LYS A 21 7.86 -11.58 5.99
C LYS A 21 8.70 -10.33 5.73
N LEU A 22 8.66 -9.81 4.51
CA LEU A 22 9.43 -8.62 4.09
C LEU A 22 9.07 -7.37 4.88
N THR A 23 7.82 -7.23 5.32
CA THR A 23 7.37 -6.09 6.14
C THR A 23 8.09 -6.00 7.48
N GLY A 24 8.56 -7.15 8.01
CA GLY A 24 9.09 -7.23 9.35
C GLY A 24 8.02 -7.10 10.43
N PHE A 25 8.43 -7.29 11.68
CA PHE A 25 7.52 -7.27 12.82
C PHE A 25 8.20 -6.64 14.03
N ASP A 26 8.09 -5.31 14.15
CA ASP A 26 8.57 -4.55 15.31
C ASP A 26 7.40 -4.00 16.12
N LEU A 27 7.19 -4.56 17.32
CA LEU A 27 6.13 -4.16 18.24
C LEU A 27 6.24 -2.71 18.69
N ASN A 28 7.46 -2.20 18.89
CA ASN A 28 7.68 -0.83 19.36
C ASN A 28 7.20 0.19 18.31
N LYS A 29 7.41 -0.14 17.04
CA LYS A 29 7.00 0.70 15.90
C LYS A 29 5.51 0.58 15.60
N ILE A 30 4.95 -0.63 15.69
CA ILE A 30 3.51 -0.87 15.45
C ILE A 30 2.66 -0.17 16.52
N PHE A 31 3.09 -0.25 17.78
CA PHE A 31 2.42 0.41 18.92
C PHE A 31 3.04 1.76 19.28
N ALA A 32 3.74 2.39 18.35
CA ALA A 32 4.32 3.71 18.58
C ALA A 32 3.23 4.67 19.12
N PRO A 33 3.55 5.48 20.14
CA PRO A 33 2.58 6.36 20.77
C PRO A 33 2.05 7.35 19.73
N LYS A 34 0.73 7.40 19.60
CA LYS A 34 0.04 8.35 18.72
C LYS A 34 -0.54 9.45 19.58
N PHE A 35 -0.50 10.67 19.06
CA PHE A 35 -1.21 11.77 19.70
C PHE A 35 -2.70 11.42 19.80
N ASN A 36 -3.21 11.42 21.03
CA ASN A 36 -4.62 11.24 21.33
C ASN A 36 -5.01 12.35 22.31
N PRO A 37 -5.96 13.24 21.94
CA PRO A 37 -6.41 14.29 22.83
C PRO A 37 -7.02 13.74 24.13
N ASP A 38 -7.61 12.54 24.08
CA ASP A 38 -8.28 11.88 25.21
C ASP A 38 -7.37 10.83 25.88
N LEU A 39 -6.11 11.19 26.12
CA LEU A 39 -5.15 10.27 26.74
C LEU A 39 -5.56 9.97 28.19
N LYS A 40 -5.84 8.71 28.48
CA LYS A 40 -6.09 8.22 29.85
C LYS A 40 -4.78 7.91 30.56
N SER A 41 -4.76 8.00 31.89
CA SER A 41 -3.63 7.59 32.72
C SER A 41 -3.31 6.11 32.51
N SER A 42 -2.02 5.75 32.49
CA SER A 42 -1.59 4.36 32.41
C SER A 42 -2.09 3.55 33.61
N GLN A 43 -2.53 2.32 33.36
CA GLN A 43 -2.92 1.38 34.41
C GLN A 43 -1.78 0.39 34.62
N ILE A 44 -1.30 0.29 35.85
CA ILE A 44 -0.28 -0.70 36.24
C ILE A 44 -1.00 -1.92 36.77
N GLN A 45 -0.65 -3.10 36.24
CA GLN A 45 -1.20 -4.38 36.67
C GLN A 45 -0.07 -5.32 37.09
N LEU A 46 -0.29 -6.06 38.18
CA LEU A 46 0.62 -7.13 38.62
C LEU A 46 0.20 -8.43 37.94
N LEU A 47 1.11 -9.03 37.19
CA LEU A 47 0.84 -10.24 36.40
C LEU A 47 1.77 -11.36 36.83
N THR A 48 1.24 -12.59 36.86
CA THR A 48 2.04 -13.81 36.89
C THR A 48 2.77 -14.02 35.55
N GLN A 49 3.79 -14.88 35.52
CA GLN A 49 4.52 -15.18 34.27
C GLN A 49 3.60 -15.73 33.17
N ASN A 50 2.64 -16.58 33.55
CA ASN A 50 1.67 -17.16 32.63
C ASN A 50 0.73 -16.10 32.03
N GLU A 51 0.27 -15.14 32.84
CA GLU A 51 -0.56 -14.03 32.38
C GLU A 51 0.22 -13.07 31.49
N LEU A 52 1.45 -12.73 31.86
CA LEU A 52 2.34 -11.91 31.03
C LEU A 52 2.56 -12.54 29.65
N HIS A 53 2.74 -13.87 29.59
CA HIS A 53 2.88 -14.58 28.32
C HIS A 53 1.59 -14.48 27.46
N LYS A 54 0.41 -14.67 28.06
CA LYS A 54 -0.88 -14.51 27.38
C LYS A 54 -1.08 -13.09 26.86
N GLU A 55 -0.74 -12.06 27.64
CA GLU A 55 -0.85 -10.66 27.21
C GLU A 55 0.12 -10.30 26.08
N LYS A 56 1.34 -10.87 26.10
CA LYS A 56 2.26 -10.76 24.97
C LYS A 56 1.69 -11.40 23.71
N GLN A 57 1.09 -12.59 23.80
CA GLN A 57 0.44 -13.24 22.66
C GLN A 57 -0.73 -12.41 22.10
N ARG A 58 -1.60 -11.89 22.97
CA ARG A 58 -2.69 -10.98 22.58
C ARG A 58 -2.17 -9.72 21.88
N SER A 59 -1.08 -9.16 22.38
CA SER A 59 -0.41 -7.99 21.76
C SER A 59 0.12 -8.31 20.36
N VAL A 60 0.69 -9.51 20.17
CA VAL A 60 1.15 -9.98 18.86
C VAL A 60 -0.02 -10.19 17.88
N GLU A 61 -1.12 -10.78 18.32
CA GLU A 61 -2.33 -10.94 17.48
C GLU A 61 -2.92 -9.58 17.07
N LYS A 62 -3.01 -8.65 18.02
CA LYS A 62 -3.45 -7.27 17.76
C LYS A 62 -2.51 -6.55 16.79
N ALA A 63 -1.20 -6.73 16.94
CA ALA A 63 -0.21 -6.18 16.02
C ALA A 63 -0.36 -6.74 14.60
N LYS A 64 -0.60 -8.06 14.45
CA LYS A 64 -0.89 -8.68 13.15
C LYS A 64 -2.14 -8.09 12.49
N TYR A 65 -3.19 -7.83 13.28
CA TYR A 65 -4.39 -7.15 12.78
C TYR A 65 -4.09 -5.72 12.31
N LEU A 66 -3.33 -4.95 13.09
CA LEU A 66 -2.92 -3.58 12.72
C LEU A 66 -2.03 -3.52 11.47
N LEU A 67 -1.25 -4.57 11.22
CA LEU A 67 -0.39 -4.72 10.04
C LEU A 67 -1.12 -5.22 8.79
N GLN A 68 -2.44 -5.40 8.84
CA GLN A 68 -3.19 -5.80 7.66
C GLN A 68 -3.02 -4.77 6.54
N MET A 69 -2.42 -5.23 5.45
CA MET A 69 -2.11 -4.40 4.28
C MET A 69 -3.40 -3.94 3.58
N PRO A 70 -3.47 -2.66 3.15
CA PRO A 70 -4.55 -2.21 2.28
C PRO A 70 -4.52 -2.99 0.96
N PRO A 71 -5.67 -3.24 0.33
CA PRO A 71 -5.73 -3.96 -0.94
C PRO A 71 -5.09 -3.13 -2.07
N PHE A 72 -4.40 -3.81 -2.98
CA PHE A 72 -3.85 -3.22 -4.19
C PHE A 72 -4.83 -3.44 -5.34
N LEU A 73 -5.58 -2.39 -5.74
CA LEU A 73 -6.61 -2.47 -6.77
C LEU A 73 -6.25 -1.60 -7.98
N ALA A 74 -6.83 -1.96 -9.13
CA ALA A 74 -6.77 -1.12 -10.32
C ALA A 74 -7.71 0.08 -10.19
N PRO A 75 -7.45 1.18 -10.93
CA PRO A 75 -8.37 2.29 -11.00
C PRO A 75 -9.72 1.82 -11.56
N ARG A 76 -10.80 2.29 -10.94
CA ARG A 76 -12.17 2.02 -11.42
C ARG A 76 -12.46 2.74 -12.74
N ASP A 77 -13.40 2.19 -13.51
CA ASP A 77 -13.91 2.79 -14.75
C ASP A 77 -14.96 3.86 -14.43
N ASP A 78 -14.78 5.09 -14.92
CA ASP A 78 -15.75 6.20 -14.73
C ASP A 78 -16.89 6.20 -15.76
N LYS A 79 -17.38 5.02 -16.15
CA LYS A 79 -18.46 4.90 -17.15
C LYS A 79 -19.79 5.35 -16.56
N LYS A 80 -20.44 6.30 -17.23
CA LYS A 80 -21.77 6.79 -16.86
C LYS A 80 -22.85 5.87 -17.41
N GLU A 81 -23.61 5.26 -16.53
CA GLU A 81 -24.76 4.44 -16.89
C GLU A 81 -26.03 5.31 -16.89
N ILE A 82 -26.63 5.45 -18.08
CA ILE A 82 -27.89 6.19 -18.26
C ILE A 82 -29.05 5.20 -18.10
N LEU A 83 -29.99 5.53 -17.22
CA LEU A 83 -31.17 4.71 -16.92
C LEU A 83 -32.37 5.09 -17.79
N SER A 84 -32.55 6.40 -18.04
CA SER A 84 -33.70 6.93 -18.80
C SER A 84 -33.36 8.32 -19.31
N GLN A 85 -33.88 8.68 -20.48
CA GLN A 85 -33.76 10.02 -21.06
C GLN A 85 -35.16 10.51 -21.44
N ASN A 86 -35.60 11.60 -20.80
CA ASN A 86 -36.92 12.18 -21.03
C ASN A 86 -36.77 13.65 -21.46
N GLU A 87 -36.76 13.89 -22.77
CA GLU A 87 -36.56 15.23 -23.34
C GLU A 87 -37.70 16.20 -23.01
N SER A 88 -38.91 15.69 -22.71
CA SER A 88 -40.05 16.52 -22.30
C SER A 88 -39.84 17.22 -20.94
N LEU A 89 -38.89 16.76 -20.13
CA LEU A 89 -38.50 17.41 -18.88
C LEU A 89 -37.49 18.56 -19.08
N ASN A 90 -36.87 18.63 -20.26
CA ASN A 90 -35.92 19.67 -20.65
C ASN A 90 -36.57 21.08 -20.78
N PRO A 91 -37.72 21.26 -21.48
CA PRO A 91 -38.36 22.57 -21.61
C PRO A 91 -39.02 23.06 -20.32
N LEU A 92 -39.18 22.20 -19.30
CA LEU A 92 -39.78 22.58 -18.03
C LEU A 92 -38.90 23.53 -17.22
N ASN A 93 -37.57 23.60 -17.48
CA ASN A 93 -36.64 24.56 -16.86
C ASN A 93 -36.85 24.79 -15.34
N MET A 94 -37.45 23.82 -14.64
CA MET A 94 -37.93 24.04 -13.27
C MET A 94 -36.79 24.20 -12.28
N THR A 95 -35.55 23.89 -12.69
CA THR A 95 -34.40 23.90 -11.81
C THR A 95 -33.12 24.19 -12.56
N LYS A 96 -32.37 25.18 -12.09
CA LYS A 96 -31.00 25.49 -12.54
C LYS A 96 -29.96 24.46 -12.08
N SER A 97 -30.37 23.40 -11.38
CA SER A 97 -29.50 22.48 -10.64
C SER A 97 -29.94 21.03 -10.85
N ASN A 98 -28.98 20.12 -10.76
CA ASN A 98 -29.24 18.68 -10.82
C ASN A 98 -29.81 18.19 -9.49
N TYR A 99 -30.77 17.25 -9.54
CA TYR A 99 -31.26 16.57 -8.34
C TYR A 99 -30.58 15.24 -8.16
N MET A 100 -30.24 14.91 -6.92
CA MET A 100 -29.66 13.61 -6.58
C MET A 100 -30.58 12.88 -5.62
N PHE A 101 -30.93 11.65 -5.97
CA PHE A 101 -31.78 10.78 -5.16
C PHE A 101 -30.91 9.64 -4.62
N ILE A 102 -31.01 9.42 -3.31
CA ILE A 102 -30.28 8.39 -2.59
C ILE A 102 -31.26 7.55 -1.79
N ASP A 103 -31.10 6.23 -1.89
CA ASP A 103 -31.73 5.31 -0.95
C ASP A 103 -30.98 5.37 0.38
N ILE A 104 -31.67 5.65 1.49
CA ILE A 104 -31.11 5.75 2.85
C ILE A 104 -31.45 4.54 3.74
N SER A 105 -31.93 3.44 3.16
CA SER A 105 -32.25 2.21 3.89
C SER A 105 -31.02 1.63 4.59
N MET A 106 -31.16 1.21 5.85
CA MET A 106 -30.02 0.78 6.68
C MET A 106 -29.46 -0.60 6.29
N ASP A 107 -30.30 -1.50 5.78
CA ASP A 107 -29.92 -2.90 5.52
C ASP A 107 -29.11 -3.11 4.23
N ILE A 108 -28.90 -2.05 3.44
CA ILE A 108 -28.24 -2.12 2.15
C ILE A 108 -26.77 -1.70 2.27
N PRO A 109 -25.80 -2.54 1.86
CA PRO A 109 -24.40 -2.16 1.88
C PRO A 109 -24.12 -1.01 0.90
N HIS A 110 -23.19 -0.12 1.24
CA HIS A 110 -22.90 1.09 0.47
C HIS A 110 -22.52 0.80 -1.00
N ASP A 111 -21.86 -0.33 -1.28
CA ASP A 111 -21.50 -0.74 -2.63
C ASP A 111 -22.72 -1.00 -3.53
N LYS A 112 -23.77 -1.61 -2.97
CA LYS A 112 -25.00 -1.97 -3.71
C LYS A 112 -26.07 -0.88 -3.66
N ARG A 113 -25.86 0.19 -2.90
CA ARG A 113 -26.82 1.29 -2.73
C ARG A 113 -27.02 2.04 -4.04
N MET A 114 -28.29 2.25 -4.40
CA MET A 114 -28.67 3.01 -5.58
C MET A 114 -28.62 4.51 -5.30
N ILE A 115 -27.88 5.23 -6.13
CA ILE A 115 -27.80 6.68 -6.13
C ILE A 115 -27.92 7.14 -7.57
N VAL A 116 -28.90 8.00 -7.84
CA VAL A 116 -29.22 8.45 -9.20
C VAL A 116 -29.26 9.97 -9.25
N VAL A 117 -28.87 10.51 -10.40
CA VAL A 117 -28.84 11.94 -10.67
C VAL A 117 -29.83 12.22 -11.79
N ARG A 118 -30.74 13.15 -11.55
CA ARG A 118 -31.58 13.77 -12.58
C ARG A 118 -30.91 15.07 -13.00
N GLU A 119 -30.40 15.09 -14.22
CA GLU A 119 -29.81 16.26 -14.85
C GLU A 119 -30.90 17.21 -15.39
N SER A 120 -30.55 18.47 -15.57
CA SER A 120 -31.44 19.50 -16.11
C SER A 120 -31.93 19.19 -17.53
N ASN A 121 -31.15 18.44 -18.32
CA ASN A 121 -31.51 17.98 -19.66
C ASN A 121 -32.61 16.89 -19.68
N GLY A 122 -33.09 16.45 -18.51
CA GLY A 122 -34.09 15.38 -18.38
C GLY A 122 -33.51 13.96 -18.30
N THR A 123 -32.19 13.79 -18.31
CA THR A 123 -31.51 12.49 -18.21
C THR A 123 -31.47 12.00 -16.77
N LEU A 124 -31.84 10.73 -16.55
CA LEU A 124 -31.61 9.98 -15.32
C LEU A 124 -30.40 9.07 -15.52
N ARG A 125 -29.36 9.29 -14.74
CA ARG A 125 -28.17 8.43 -14.73
C ARG A 125 -27.83 7.96 -13.33
N LYS A 126 -27.03 6.92 -13.22
CA LYS A 126 -26.36 6.59 -11.94
C LYS A 126 -25.38 7.72 -11.57
N ALA A 127 -25.24 7.95 -10.27
CA ALA A 127 -24.26 8.90 -9.76
C ALA A 127 -22.84 8.44 -10.10
N ASP A 128 -21.98 9.39 -10.44
CA ASP A 128 -20.56 9.14 -10.61
C ASP A 128 -19.97 8.71 -9.26
N HIS A 129 -18.86 7.98 -9.25
CA HIS A 129 -18.31 7.47 -7.99
C HIS A 129 -17.97 8.58 -6.99
N GLY A 130 -17.41 9.70 -7.46
CA GLY A 130 -17.13 10.85 -6.60
C GLY A 130 -18.39 11.55 -6.07
N GLU A 131 -19.50 11.52 -6.82
CA GLU A 131 -20.81 12.00 -6.35
C GLU A 131 -21.37 11.05 -5.28
N LYS A 132 -21.30 9.75 -5.53
CA LYS A 132 -21.70 8.68 -4.61
C LYS A 132 -20.96 8.79 -3.27
N GLU A 133 -19.65 8.89 -3.28
CA GLU A 133 -18.84 9.00 -2.05
C GLU A 133 -19.17 10.25 -1.24
N LYS A 134 -19.36 11.40 -1.91
CA LYS A 134 -19.76 12.64 -1.23
C LYS A 134 -21.12 12.51 -0.55
N MET A 135 -22.11 11.93 -1.25
CA MET A 135 -23.43 11.73 -0.65
C MET A 135 -23.40 10.70 0.47
N LEU A 136 -22.67 9.61 0.30
CA LEU A 136 -22.50 8.61 1.35
C LEU A 136 -21.93 9.25 2.61
N GLN A 137 -20.90 10.10 2.51
CA GLN A 137 -20.36 10.78 3.68
C GLN A 137 -21.33 11.78 4.34
N VAL A 138 -22.27 12.35 3.58
CA VAL A 138 -23.30 13.25 4.13
C VAL A 138 -24.34 12.49 4.96
N TYR A 139 -24.84 11.36 4.44
CA TYR A 139 -25.89 10.59 5.11
C TYR A 139 -25.34 9.53 6.09
N PHE A 140 -24.14 9.02 5.83
CA PHE A 140 -23.43 7.99 6.60
C PHE A 140 -22.00 8.46 6.90
N PRO A 141 -21.82 9.42 7.83
CA PRO A 141 -20.52 10.04 8.07
C PRO A 141 -19.53 9.05 8.70
N GLU A 142 -18.43 8.77 8.00
CA GLU A 142 -17.29 8.03 8.53
C GLU A 142 -16.35 8.94 9.32
N GLN A 143 -15.81 8.44 10.44
CA GLN A 143 -14.90 9.20 11.28
C GLN A 143 -13.61 9.55 10.53
N GLY A 144 -13.26 10.84 10.49
CA GLY A 144 -12.04 11.34 9.86
C GLY A 144 -12.11 11.53 8.35
N ARG A 145 -13.19 11.10 7.68
CA ARG A 145 -13.44 11.37 6.26
C ARG A 145 -14.14 12.73 6.11
N THR A 146 -13.63 13.57 5.22
CA THR A 146 -14.18 14.90 4.94
C THR A 146 -14.89 14.90 3.58
N ASN A 147 -15.86 15.80 3.37
CA ASN A 147 -16.53 15.93 2.05
C ASN A 147 -15.60 16.54 0.98
N TYR A 148 -14.82 17.56 1.36
CA TYR A 148 -13.80 18.13 0.49
C TYR A 148 -12.52 17.31 0.54
N ILE A 149 -11.69 17.43 -0.51
CA ILE A 149 -10.36 16.81 -0.55
C ILE A 149 -9.41 17.67 0.28
N PRO A 150 -8.74 17.12 1.30
CA PRO A 150 -7.76 17.86 2.09
C PRO A 150 -6.66 18.47 1.21
N PRO A 151 -6.24 19.73 1.46
CA PRO A 151 -5.27 20.43 0.61
C PRO A 151 -3.88 19.77 0.60
N MET A 152 -3.58 18.89 1.57
CA MET A 152 -2.36 18.09 1.61
C MET A 152 -2.19 17.16 0.39
N PHE A 153 -3.28 16.77 -0.27
CA PHE A 153 -3.23 15.90 -1.45
C PHE A 153 -3.03 16.67 -2.77
N SER A 154 -3.07 18.00 -2.73
CA SER A 154 -2.70 18.82 -3.89
C SER A 154 -1.22 18.59 -4.22
N SER A 155 -0.87 18.59 -5.51
CA SER A 155 0.48 18.23 -5.97
C SER A 155 1.58 19.03 -5.26
N LYS A 156 1.39 20.34 -5.08
CA LYS A 156 2.37 21.22 -4.40
C LYS A 156 2.55 20.86 -2.92
N ASN A 157 1.45 20.67 -2.19
CA ASN A 157 1.52 20.40 -0.76
C ASN A 157 1.97 18.96 -0.47
N LEU A 158 1.62 18.02 -1.35
CA LEU A 158 2.07 16.64 -1.25
C LEU A 158 3.60 16.57 -1.28
N GLU A 159 4.25 17.23 -2.24
CA GLU A 159 5.72 17.29 -2.31
C GLU A 159 6.35 17.90 -1.05
N ASN A 160 5.73 18.94 -0.48
CA ASN A 160 6.21 19.53 0.77
C ASN A 160 6.09 18.53 1.93
N CYS A 161 4.98 17.80 2.04
CA CYS A 161 4.81 16.76 3.06
C CYS A 161 5.78 15.59 2.87
N LEU A 162 6.11 15.22 1.63
CA LEU A 162 7.10 14.20 1.32
C LEU A 162 8.51 14.62 1.77
N LYS A 163 8.91 15.87 1.49
CA LYS A 163 10.19 16.43 1.97
C LYS A 163 10.31 16.45 3.49
N MET A 164 9.20 16.64 4.21
CA MET A 164 9.15 16.54 5.67
C MET A 164 9.12 15.09 6.19
N LYS A 165 9.21 14.08 5.31
CA LYS A 165 9.15 12.64 5.64
C LYS A 165 7.86 12.21 6.33
N HIS A 166 6.75 12.91 6.10
CA HIS A 166 5.44 12.59 6.69
C HIS A 166 4.70 11.47 5.91
N TYR A 167 5.41 10.43 5.45
CA TYR A 167 4.88 9.38 4.58
C TYR A 167 3.69 8.65 5.21
N LEU A 168 3.84 8.22 6.47
CA LEU A 168 2.82 7.46 7.19
C LEU A 168 1.54 8.28 7.42
N LEU A 169 1.68 9.59 7.64
CA LEU A 169 0.54 10.49 7.79
C LEU A 169 -0.25 10.59 6.47
N ILE A 170 0.46 10.79 5.35
CA ILE A 170 -0.15 10.87 4.02
C ILE A 170 -0.91 9.58 3.69
N LEU A 171 -0.26 8.43 3.85
CA LEU A 171 -0.84 7.12 3.52
C LEU A 171 -2.05 6.79 4.41
N ASN A 172 -1.97 7.08 5.71
CA ASN A 172 -3.11 6.87 6.60
C ASN A 172 -4.28 7.80 6.27
N LYS A 173 -4.01 9.09 5.98
CA LYS A 173 -5.08 10.02 5.57
C LYS A 173 -5.68 9.65 4.22
N ALA A 174 -4.88 9.12 3.29
CA ALA A 174 -5.36 8.65 2.00
C ALA A 174 -6.34 7.47 2.17
N CYS A 175 -6.00 6.49 3.02
CA CYS A 175 -6.89 5.35 3.32
C CYS A 175 -8.22 5.74 3.97
N VAL A 176 -8.26 6.85 4.72
CA VAL A 176 -9.51 7.35 5.33
C VAL A 176 -10.33 8.17 4.34
N LYS A 177 -9.65 8.89 3.43
CA LYS A 177 -10.31 9.84 2.53
C LYS A 177 -10.86 9.19 1.27
N PHE A 178 -10.11 8.27 0.67
CA PHE A 178 -10.36 7.72 -0.66
C PHE A 178 -10.56 6.21 -0.61
N GLU A 179 -11.32 5.70 -1.56
CA GLU A 179 -11.43 4.26 -1.79
C GLU A 179 -10.13 3.70 -2.41
N PRO A 180 -9.76 2.43 -2.18
CA PRO A 180 -8.51 1.87 -2.70
C PRO A 180 -8.41 1.80 -4.24
N ASN A 181 -9.55 1.86 -4.94
CA ASN A 181 -9.64 1.86 -6.40
C ASN A 181 -9.83 3.27 -7.00
N ASP A 182 -9.80 4.32 -6.15
CA ASP A 182 -9.85 5.71 -6.60
C ASP A 182 -8.52 6.08 -7.28
N SER A 183 -8.60 6.80 -8.40
CA SER A 183 -7.43 7.30 -9.13
C SER A 183 -6.57 8.22 -8.26
N GLU A 184 -7.19 9.02 -7.38
CA GLU A 184 -6.47 9.88 -6.45
C GLU A 184 -5.73 9.10 -5.36
N PHE A 185 -6.33 8.02 -4.84
CA PHE A 185 -5.65 7.11 -3.90
C PHE A 185 -4.40 6.50 -4.55
N ILE A 186 -4.56 5.95 -5.75
CA ILE A 186 -3.48 5.33 -6.50
C ILE A 186 -2.37 6.35 -6.80
N ARG A 187 -2.74 7.55 -7.28
CA ARG A 187 -1.80 8.64 -7.55
C ARG A 187 -0.97 9.01 -6.31
N VAL A 188 -1.61 9.21 -5.16
CA VAL A 188 -0.95 9.61 -3.92
C VAL A 188 -0.03 8.49 -3.40
N THR A 189 -0.52 7.25 -3.33
CA THR A 189 0.26 6.11 -2.84
C THR A 189 1.47 5.83 -3.72
N HIS A 190 1.30 5.76 -5.05
CA HIS A 190 2.40 5.58 -6.00
C HIS A 190 3.45 6.68 -5.87
N ARG A 191 3.03 7.95 -5.76
CA ARG A 191 3.97 9.06 -5.59
C ARG A 191 4.78 8.95 -4.30
N VAL A 192 4.14 8.55 -3.19
CA VAL A 192 4.84 8.30 -1.92
C VAL A 192 5.85 7.17 -2.07
N TYR A 193 5.48 6.06 -2.71
CA TYR A 193 6.37 4.91 -2.93
C TYR A 193 7.57 5.27 -3.81
N GLU A 194 7.36 6.06 -4.86
CA GLU A 194 8.44 6.55 -5.72
C GLU A 194 9.39 7.45 -4.96
N PHE A 195 8.87 8.40 -4.17
CA PHE A 195 9.71 9.30 -3.38
C PHE A 195 10.54 8.55 -2.32
N VAL A 196 9.92 7.58 -1.62
CA VAL A 196 10.64 6.73 -0.66
C VAL A 196 11.74 5.93 -1.35
N ASN A 197 11.47 5.41 -2.54
CA ASN A 197 12.44 4.68 -3.34
C ASN A 197 13.58 5.59 -3.84
N GLU A 198 13.30 6.82 -4.27
CA GLU A 198 14.29 7.82 -4.69
C GLU A 198 15.24 8.20 -3.55
N MET A 199 14.69 8.39 -2.34
CA MET A 199 15.45 8.81 -1.15
C MET A 199 16.07 7.63 -0.37
N ASN A 200 15.74 6.38 -0.72
CA ASN A 200 16.10 5.17 0.04
C ASN A 200 15.62 5.17 1.51
N ASP A 201 14.52 5.88 1.81
CA ASP A 201 13.97 6.04 3.16
C ASP A 201 13.04 4.86 3.57
N PHE A 202 13.38 3.63 3.17
CA PHE A 202 12.52 2.45 3.36
C PHE A 202 12.23 2.14 4.83
N GLU A 203 13.18 2.44 5.70
CA GLU A 203 13.04 2.21 7.14
C GLU A 203 11.82 2.94 7.70
N GLN A 204 11.45 4.13 7.20
CA GLN A 204 10.28 4.87 7.71
C GLN A 204 8.96 4.10 7.54
N LEU A 205 8.86 3.25 6.52
CA LEU A 205 7.68 2.43 6.26
C LEU A 205 7.81 0.99 6.75
N ARG A 206 9.00 0.53 7.16
CA ARG A 206 9.21 -0.81 7.70
C ARG A 206 8.35 -1.05 8.94
N SER A 207 7.85 -2.27 9.13
CA SER A 207 6.91 -2.62 10.20
C SER A 207 5.63 -1.79 10.20
N THR A 208 5.19 -1.31 9.02
CA THR A 208 3.89 -0.68 8.82
C THR A 208 3.08 -1.44 7.78
N ARG A 209 1.75 -1.31 7.84
CA ARG A 209 0.83 -1.94 6.86
C ARG A 209 1.06 -1.52 5.40
N PHE A 210 1.81 -0.45 5.16
CA PHE A 210 2.05 0.09 3.82
C PHE A 210 3.32 -0.43 3.17
N PHE A 211 4.18 -1.11 3.93
CA PHE A 211 5.44 -1.62 3.39
C PHE A 211 5.21 -2.69 2.33
N GLY A 212 4.40 -3.71 2.61
CA GLY A 212 4.11 -4.76 1.64
C GLY A 212 3.53 -4.26 0.30
N PRO A 213 2.50 -3.39 0.28
CA PRO A 213 2.02 -2.78 -0.96
C PRO A 213 3.10 -1.97 -1.71
N MET A 214 3.98 -1.26 -1.00
CA MET A 214 5.11 -0.56 -1.61
C MET A 214 6.09 -1.54 -2.25
N VAL A 215 6.48 -2.61 -1.56
CA VAL A 215 7.39 -3.63 -2.11
C VAL A 215 6.76 -4.29 -3.34
N PHE A 216 5.47 -4.59 -3.28
CA PHE A 216 4.72 -5.13 -4.42
C PHE A 216 4.70 -4.15 -5.60
N TYR A 217 4.47 -2.86 -5.35
CA TYR A 217 4.55 -1.81 -6.36
C TYR A 217 5.93 -1.78 -7.03
N LEU A 218 7.00 -1.77 -6.24
CA LEU A 218 8.37 -1.75 -6.76
C LEU A 218 8.71 -3.01 -7.58
N ALA A 219 8.26 -4.19 -7.12
CA ALA A 219 8.42 -5.43 -7.87
C ALA A 219 7.64 -5.40 -9.20
N TRP A 220 6.40 -4.90 -9.18
CA TRP A 220 5.54 -4.80 -10.36
C TRP A 220 6.14 -3.88 -11.44
N TYR A 221 6.67 -2.72 -11.04
CA TYR A 221 7.28 -1.75 -11.94
C TYR A 221 8.79 -1.97 -12.18
N LYS A 222 9.35 -3.08 -11.68
CA LYS A 222 10.78 -3.45 -11.82
C LYS A 222 11.75 -2.39 -11.31
N LYS A 223 11.41 -1.76 -10.18
CA LYS A 223 12.23 -0.75 -9.49
C LYS A 223 12.81 -1.33 -8.19
N LEU A 224 13.57 -2.43 -8.30
CA LEU A 224 14.06 -3.20 -7.14
C LEU A 224 15.47 -2.85 -6.69
N GLU A 225 16.20 -2.04 -7.47
CA GLU A 225 17.62 -1.73 -7.27
C GLU A 225 17.90 -1.21 -5.85
N ASN A 226 17.12 -0.22 -5.45
CA ASN A 226 17.32 0.54 -4.22
C ASN A 226 16.92 -0.26 -2.98
N ILE A 227 15.81 -0.99 -3.04
CA ILE A 227 15.35 -1.83 -1.93
C ILE A 227 16.23 -3.06 -1.74
N LEU A 228 16.76 -3.64 -2.83
CA LEU A 228 17.73 -4.73 -2.73
C LEU A 228 19.04 -4.24 -2.09
N ALA A 229 19.54 -3.07 -2.51
CA ALA A 229 20.70 -2.45 -1.88
C ALA A 229 20.46 -2.14 -0.40
N PHE A 230 19.25 -1.70 -0.02
CA PHE A 230 18.86 -1.50 1.37
C PHE A 230 19.00 -2.79 2.20
N TYR A 231 18.40 -3.90 1.76
CA TYR A 231 18.52 -5.17 2.48
C TYR A 231 19.94 -5.73 2.53
N LEU A 232 20.71 -5.57 1.45
CA LEU A 232 22.12 -5.99 1.41
C LEU A 232 22.97 -5.18 2.39
N ASN A 233 22.75 -3.88 2.50
CA ASN A 233 23.47 -3.04 3.48
C ASN A 233 23.13 -3.43 4.92
N GLU A 234 21.90 -3.89 5.20
CA GLU A 234 21.51 -4.44 6.50
C GLU A 234 22.01 -5.89 6.72
N SER A 235 22.68 -6.50 5.74
CA SER A 235 23.08 -7.91 5.75
C SER A 235 21.91 -8.91 5.87
N ASN A 236 20.70 -8.49 5.49
CA ASN A 236 19.49 -9.32 5.51
C ASN A 236 19.36 -10.15 4.21
N VAL A 237 20.16 -11.21 4.11
CA VAL A 237 20.20 -12.09 2.91
C VAL A 237 18.87 -12.82 2.69
N SER A 238 18.19 -13.26 3.76
CA SER A 238 16.89 -13.94 3.67
C SER A 238 15.83 -13.06 3.01
N ASP A 239 15.77 -11.78 3.37
CA ASP A 239 14.81 -10.83 2.81
C ASP A 239 15.12 -10.53 1.34
N CYS A 240 16.40 -10.49 0.96
CA CYS A 240 16.81 -10.38 -0.44
C CYS A 240 16.29 -11.57 -1.27
N VAL A 241 16.45 -12.79 -0.76
CA VAL A 241 15.96 -14.01 -1.43
C VAL A 241 14.43 -14.00 -1.56
N ASP A 242 13.72 -13.63 -0.49
CA ASP A 242 12.26 -13.55 -0.52
C ASP A 242 11.75 -12.46 -1.47
N LEU A 243 12.48 -11.35 -1.62
CA LEU A 243 12.21 -10.32 -2.63
C LEU A 243 12.40 -10.85 -4.05
N ILE A 244 13.47 -11.62 -4.30
CA ILE A 244 13.72 -12.23 -5.62
C ILE A 244 12.65 -13.28 -5.95
N LYS A 245 12.23 -14.08 -4.96
CA LYS A 245 11.09 -15.01 -5.10
C LYS A 245 9.81 -14.26 -5.46
N LEU A 246 9.52 -13.14 -4.78
CA LEU A 246 8.37 -12.30 -5.11
C LEU A 246 8.44 -11.79 -6.56
N TYR A 247 9.58 -11.26 -7.00
CA TYR A 247 9.79 -10.82 -8.38
C TYR A 247 9.56 -11.96 -9.37
N SER A 248 10.01 -13.16 -9.02
CA SER A 248 9.88 -14.36 -9.85
C SER A 248 8.42 -14.80 -10.02
N ILE A 249 7.60 -14.69 -8.96
CA ILE A 249 6.16 -14.99 -9.04
C ILE A 249 5.43 -13.95 -9.90
N VAL A 250 5.85 -12.68 -9.85
CA VAL A 250 5.19 -11.60 -10.59
C VAL A 250 5.56 -11.64 -12.09
N HIS A 251 6.82 -11.95 -12.41
CA HIS A 251 7.35 -11.87 -13.78
C HIS A 251 7.75 -13.23 -14.36
N GLU A 252 7.02 -14.31 -14.03
CA GLU A 252 7.33 -15.72 -14.39
C GLU A 252 7.89 -15.94 -15.81
N LYS A 253 7.43 -15.18 -16.81
CA LYS A 253 7.82 -15.32 -18.23
C LYS A 253 9.10 -14.58 -18.63
N GLU A 254 9.54 -13.60 -17.84
CA GLU A 254 10.61 -12.66 -18.23
C GLU A 254 11.93 -12.90 -17.47
N ILE A 255 11.95 -13.89 -16.58
CA ILE A 255 13.08 -14.18 -15.70
C ILE A 255 14.23 -14.82 -16.48
N LYS A 256 15.42 -14.24 -16.40
CA LYS A 256 16.62 -14.76 -17.04
C LYS A 256 17.53 -15.47 -16.04
N TYR A 257 17.58 -15.02 -14.78
CA TYR A 257 18.53 -15.53 -13.79
C TYR A 257 18.34 -17.03 -13.51
N LEU A 258 17.10 -17.55 -13.58
CA LEU A 258 16.79 -18.97 -13.37
C LEU A 258 17.55 -19.92 -14.31
N LYS A 259 17.98 -19.46 -15.49
CA LYS A 259 18.78 -20.28 -16.43
C LYS A 259 20.20 -20.55 -15.91
N TYR A 260 20.67 -19.76 -14.96
CA TYR A 260 22.02 -19.81 -14.41
C TYR A 260 22.04 -20.35 -12.98
N VAL A 261 20.89 -20.68 -12.41
CA VAL A 261 20.76 -21.26 -11.07
C VAL A 261 20.83 -22.78 -11.18
N ASN A 262 21.81 -23.37 -10.49
CA ASN A 262 21.95 -24.81 -10.32
C ASN A 262 21.46 -25.24 -8.91
N GLU A 263 21.26 -26.53 -8.67
CA GLU A 263 20.85 -27.05 -7.34
C GLU A 263 21.87 -26.76 -6.22
N LYS A 264 23.12 -26.42 -6.56
CA LYS A 264 24.20 -26.09 -5.60
C LYS A 264 24.38 -24.59 -5.36
N THR A 265 23.50 -23.74 -5.87
CA THR A 265 23.68 -22.28 -5.77
C THR A 265 23.28 -21.80 -4.38
N ASN A 266 24.23 -21.21 -3.65
CA ASN A 266 23.95 -20.56 -2.36
C ASN A 266 23.07 -19.31 -2.55
N ASP A 267 22.38 -18.88 -1.50
CA ASP A 267 21.52 -17.69 -1.49
C ASP A 267 22.21 -16.43 -2.03
N LEU A 268 23.47 -16.21 -1.66
CA LEU A 268 24.29 -15.09 -2.18
C LEU A 268 24.58 -15.22 -3.68
N GLY A 269 24.79 -16.44 -4.17
CA GLY A 269 24.99 -16.70 -5.60
C GLY A 269 23.70 -16.46 -6.39
N LEU A 270 22.54 -16.79 -5.82
CA LEU A 270 21.24 -16.48 -6.43
C LEU A 270 21.04 -14.97 -6.56
N ILE A 271 21.38 -14.21 -5.51
CA ILE A 271 21.32 -12.74 -5.52
C ILE A 271 22.26 -12.16 -6.58
N GLU A 272 23.49 -12.67 -6.67
CA GLU A 272 24.47 -12.22 -7.66
C GLU A 272 23.99 -12.45 -9.10
N MET A 273 23.43 -13.63 -9.40
CA MET A 273 22.88 -13.93 -10.73
C MET A 273 21.68 -13.05 -11.06
N PHE A 274 20.83 -12.76 -10.08
CA PHE A 274 19.71 -11.82 -10.25
C PHE A 274 20.21 -10.41 -10.59
N ILE A 275 21.21 -9.92 -9.85
CA ILE A 275 21.85 -8.60 -10.07
C ILE A 275 22.44 -8.47 -11.47
N LYS A 276 23.08 -9.53 -11.97
CA LYS A 276 23.72 -9.51 -13.29
C LYS A 276 22.76 -9.58 -14.47
N HIS A 277 21.65 -10.31 -14.34
CA HIS A 277 20.83 -10.69 -15.50
C HIS A 277 19.45 -10.01 -15.58
N ASP A 278 18.85 -9.65 -14.46
CA ASP A 278 17.45 -9.16 -14.42
C ASP A 278 17.28 -7.75 -13.84
N LEU A 279 18.32 -7.17 -13.23
CA LEU A 279 18.32 -5.77 -12.81
C LEU A 279 18.73 -4.83 -13.94
N ASN A 280 18.02 -3.70 -14.07
CA ASN A 280 18.33 -2.70 -15.09
C ASN A 280 19.58 -1.88 -14.73
N ASN A 281 19.75 -1.55 -13.44
CA ASN A 281 20.92 -0.85 -12.93
C ASN A 281 21.51 -1.59 -11.73
N SER A 282 22.58 -2.34 -11.98
CA SER A 282 23.20 -3.23 -10.99
C SER A 282 24.19 -2.50 -10.07
N ALA A 283 24.69 -1.32 -10.43
CA ALA A 283 25.86 -0.69 -9.79
C ALA A 283 25.74 -0.55 -8.26
N ARG A 284 24.57 -0.09 -7.77
CA ARG A 284 24.34 0.08 -6.32
C ARG A 284 24.24 -1.25 -5.59
N ALA A 285 23.55 -2.22 -6.18
CA ALA A 285 23.37 -3.54 -5.58
C ALA A 285 24.69 -4.34 -5.56
N GLU A 286 25.50 -4.23 -6.63
CA GLU A 286 26.83 -4.83 -6.69
C GLU A 286 27.78 -4.26 -5.63
N LEU A 287 27.77 -2.93 -5.44
CA LEU A 287 28.56 -2.29 -4.38
C LEU A 287 28.15 -2.77 -2.99
N ALA A 288 26.84 -2.91 -2.72
CA ALA A 288 26.35 -3.45 -1.46
C ALA A 288 26.74 -4.92 -1.27
N LEU A 289 26.68 -5.73 -2.34
CA LEU A 289 27.08 -7.14 -2.31
C LEU A 289 28.60 -7.31 -2.03
N ARG A 290 29.46 -6.48 -2.64
CA ARG A 290 30.91 -6.50 -2.38
C ARG A 290 31.24 -6.26 -0.91
N LYS A 291 30.56 -5.28 -0.29
CA LYS A 291 30.73 -5.01 1.16
C LYS A 291 30.42 -6.22 2.03
N ILE A 292 29.42 -7.03 1.66
CA ILE A 292 29.09 -8.26 2.40
C ILE A 292 30.23 -9.27 2.29
N TYR A 293 30.77 -9.47 1.09
CA TYR A 293 31.91 -10.37 0.88
C TYR A 293 33.14 -9.92 1.67
N GLU A 294 33.48 -8.63 1.63
CA GLU A 294 34.59 -8.04 2.41
C GLU A 294 34.40 -8.23 3.92
N ASN A 295 33.18 -8.05 4.44
CA ASN A 295 32.87 -8.29 5.85
C ASN A 295 33.01 -9.78 6.24
N GLN A 296 32.61 -10.70 5.36
CA GLN A 296 32.77 -12.14 5.59
C GLN A 296 34.26 -12.55 5.61
N GLU A 297 35.09 -11.98 4.75
CA GLU A 297 36.53 -12.21 4.74
C GLU A 297 37.21 -11.67 6.00
N THR A 298 36.83 -10.47 6.42
CA THR A 298 37.35 -9.85 7.67
C THR A 298 36.98 -10.69 8.90
N THR A 299 35.74 -11.18 8.97
CA THR A 299 35.28 -11.99 10.12
C THR A 299 36.04 -13.32 10.21
N LYS A 300 36.39 -13.93 9.07
CA LYS A 300 37.19 -15.16 9.01
C LYS A 300 38.65 -14.95 9.40
N GLN A 301 39.21 -13.76 9.18
CA GLN A 301 40.59 -13.43 9.57
C GLN A 301 40.74 -13.14 11.07
N VAL A 302 39.69 -12.66 11.74
CA VAL A 302 39.70 -12.35 13.19
C VAL A 302 39.43 -13.59 14.06
N SER A 303 38.93 -14.68 13.45
CA SER A 303 38.61 -15.94 14.14
C SER A 303 39.70 -17.02 14.01
N ILE A 304 40.89 -16.64 13.55
CA ILE A 304 42.14 -17.42 13.52
C ILE A 304 43.12 -16.79 14.51
#